data_AF-A0A7V9RI61-F1
#
_entry.id   AF-A0A7V9RI61-F1
#
_cell.length_a   1.000
_cell.length_b   1.000
_cell.length_c   1.000
_cell.angle_alpha   90.00
_cell.angle_beta   90.00
_cell.angle_gamma   90.00
#
_symmetry.space_group_name_H-M   'P 1'
#
loop_
_entity.id
_entity.type
_entity.pdbx_description
1 polymer ?
#
loop_
_entity_poly.entity_id
_entity_poly.type
_entity_poly.pdbx_seq_one_letter_code
_entity_poly.pdbx_strand_id
1 'polypeptide(L)'
;MNSLRVPAAAVALVLFAAGCGSDDESNPSPGDELAGDGGTVIAALGDSITAGSPGYDPDPAARVAFGFGDDERSSFGYWAEKADPEGLEIRNCGVFGERTDEIAARLEECADGADGVIVQGGINDIAQRYDVGRAAENLRGIVQEAKALGLPVAITDVLPWNNGYPVADPQIRAV
;
A
#
# COMPACT_ATOMS: atom_id res chain seq x y z
N MET A 1 -63.77 36.67 -35.89
CA MET A 1 -63.09 36.15 -34.68
C MET A 1 -62.26 34.95 -35.10
N ASN A 2 -61.04 34.87 -34.57
CA ASN A 2 -59.82 34.35 -35.22
C ASN A 2 -59.84 32.92 -35.77
N SER A 3 -59.24 32.78 -36.96
CA SER A 3 -58.75 31.54 -37.56
C SER A 3 -57.37 31.21 -36.97
N LEU A 4 -57.21 30.04 -36.34
CA LEU A 4 -55.92 29.50 -35.94
C LEU A 4 -55.46 28.46 -36.97
N ARG A 5 -54.28 28.72 -37.55
CA ARG A 5 -53.51 27.82 -38.41
C ARG A 5 -52.64 26.89 -37.56
N VAL A 6 -52.53 25.63 -38.00
CA VAL A 6 -51.49 24.67 -37.59
C VAL A 6 -50.19 25.01 -38.33
N PRO A 7 -49.01 24.79 -37.73
CA PRO A 7 -48.09 23.84 -38.36
C PRO A 7 -47.32 22.95 -37.37
N ALA A 8 -46.85 21.84 -37.93
CA ALA A 8 -46.05 20.77 -37.34
C ALA A 8 -44.70 21.25 -36.80
N ALA A 9 -44.25 20.66 -35.69
CA ALA A 9 -42.88 20.77 -35.21
C ALA A 9 -42.23 19.38 -35.18
N ALA A 10 -41.14 19.25 -35.93
CA ALA A 10 -40.25 18.10 -35.96
C ALA A 10 -39.50 17.97 -34.62
N VAL A 11 -39.35 16.75 -34.13
CA VAL A 11 -38.50 16.44 -32.98
C VAL A 11 -37.07 16.27 -33.48
N ALA A 12 -36.21 17.22 -33.13
CA ALA A 12 -34.78 17.17 -33.40
C ALA A 12 -34.07 16.34 -32.31
N LEU A 13 -33.23 15.42 -32.77
CA LEU A 13 -32.28 14.63 -31.98
C LEU A 13 -31.20 15.56 -31.43
N VAL A 14 -31.03 15.66 -30.11
CA VAL A 14 -29.95 16.42 -29.48
C VAL A 14 -28.95 15.45 -28.86
N LEU A 15 -27.81 15.31 -29.54
CA LEU A 15 -26.55 14.82 -28.98
C LEU A 15 -25.97 15.92 -28.08
N PHE A 16 -25.77 15.64 -26.80
CA PHE A 16 -24.93 16.47 -25.94
C PHE A 16 -23.54 15.85 -25.85
N ALA A 17 -22.61 16.40 -26.63
CA ALA A 17 -21.21 16.47 -26.27
C ALA A 17 -21.02 17.82 -25.55
N ALA A 18 -20.68 17.79 -24.27
CA ALA A 18 -20.21 18.95 -23.53
C ALA A 18 -18.92 18.54 -22.81
N GLY A 19 -17.81 19.00 -23.36
CA GLY A 19 -16.56 19.13 -22.63
C GLY A 19 -16.49 20.46 -21.90
N CYS A 20 -15.53 20.50 -20.97
CA CYS A 20 -14.89 21.64 -20.31
C CYS A 20 -15.64 22.39 -19.20
N GLY A 21 -15.13 22.20 -17.98
CA GLY A 21 -14.59 23.32 -17.19
C GLY A 21 -15.53 23.92 -16.14
N SER A 22 -15.25 23.60 -14.89
CA SER A 22 -15.45 24.53 -13.77
C SER A 22 -14.29 24.32 -12.81
N ASP A 23 -13.34 25.24 -12.88
CA ASP A 23 -12.32 25.49 -11.87
C ASP A 23 -13.04 25.93 -10.59
N ASP A 24 -13.04 25.10 -9.55
CA ASP A 24 -13.39 25.49 -8.19
C ASP A 24 -12.43 24.79 -7.21
N GLU A 25 -11.49 25.61 -6.72
CA GLU A 25 -10.85 25.59 -5.41
C GLU A 25 -10.51 24.22 -4.78
N SER A 26 -9.28 23.76 -5.07
CA SER A 26 -8.28 23.26 -4.13
C SER A 26 -8.80 22.76 -2.77
N ASN A 27 -9.35 21.55 -2.73
CA ASN A 27 -8.99 20.67 -1.65
C ASN A 27 -7.68 19.99 -2.06
N PRO A 28 -6.59 20.09 -1.27
CA PRO A 28 -5.42 19.28 -1.54
C PRO A 28 -5.87 17.82 -1.60
N SER A 29 -5.44 17.11 -2.64
CA SER A 29 -5.45 15.65 -2.57
C SER A 29 -4.68 15.25 -1.32
N PRO A 30 -5.03 14.17 -0.60
CA PRO A 30 -4.23 13.69 0.52
C PRO A 30 -2.73 13.51 0.18
N GLY A 31 -2.38 13.41 -1.11
CA GLY A 31 -0.99 13.40 -1.58
C GLY A 31 -0.31 14.77 -1.68
N ASP A 32 -1.05 15.88 -1.78
CA ASP A 32 -0.48 17.23 -1.88
C ASP A 32 0.00 17.77 -0.52
N GLU A 33 -0.49 17.22 0.60
CA GLU A 33 -0.01 17.57 1.95
C GLU A 33 1.29 16.84 2.35
N LEU A 34 1.63 15.73 1.67
CA LEU A 34 2.84 14.93 1.98
C LEU A 34 4.08 15.40 1.22
N ALA A 35 3.89 16.14 0.12
CA ALA A 35 4.98 16.63 -0.70
C ALA A 35 5.58 17.93 -0.12
N GLY A 36 6.51 17.79 0.82
CA GLY A 36 7.51 18.84 1.06
C GLY A 36 8.41 19.01 -0.18
N ASP A 37 9.21 20.09 -0.22
CA ASP A 37 10.15 20.44 -1.31
C ASP A 37 11.25 19.38 -1.59
N GLY A 38 11.17 18.19 -0.96
CA GLY A 38 12.17 17.12 -0.94
C GLY A 38 11.68 15.71 -1.34
N GLY A 39 10.50 15.58 -1.97
CA GLY A 39 9.93 14.27 -2.33
C GLY A 39 9.26 13.56 -1.15
N THR A 40 8.38 12.59 -1.43
CA THR A 40 7.66 11.80 -0.42
C THR A 40 8.43 10.52 -0.13
N VAL A 41 8.74 10.27 1.15
CA VAL A 41 9.38 9.03 1.60
C VAL A 41 8.36 8.13 2.28
N ILE A 42 8.16 6.93 1.76
CA ILE A 42 7.25 5.94 2.35
C ILE A 42 8.07 4.76 2.89
N ALA A 43 7.96 4.54 4.21
CA ALA A 43 8.54 3.38 4.88
C ALA A 43 7.69 2.13 4.61
N ALA A 44 8.25 1.14 3.91
CA ALA A 44 7.61 -0.14 3.65
C ALA A 44 8.12 -1.19 4.66
N LEU A 45 7.31 -1.45 5.68
CA LEU A 45 7.59 -2.38 6.77
C LEU A 45 6.98 -3.75 6.49
N GLY A 46 7.79 -4.82 6.54
CA GLY A 46 7.23 -6.16 6.44
C GLY A 46 8.24 -7.29 6.33
N ASP A 47 7.79 -8.40 5.76
CA ASP A 47 8.58 -9.62 5.62
C ASP A 47 9.24 -9.74 4.22
N SER A 48 9.63 -10.97 3.87
CA SER A 48 10.10 -11.39 2.53
C SER A 48 9.27 -10.87 1.35
N ILE A 49 7.95 -10.71 1.49
CA ILE A 49 7.08 -10.19 0.41
C ILE A 49 7.36 -8.71 0.19
N THR A 50 7.48 -7.93 1.27
CA THR A 50 7.89 -6.52 1.21
C THR A 50 9.31 -6.38 0.68
N ALA A 51 10.21 -7.25 1.11
CA ALA A 51 11.59 -7.31 0.61
C ALA A 51 11.65 -7.57 -0.91
N GLY A 52 10.63 -8.21 -1.49
CA GLY A 52 10.63 -8.61 -2.90
C GLY A 52 11.26 -9.99 -3.13
N SER A 53 11.43 -10.81 -2.09
CA SER A 53 12.02 -12.13 -2.18
C SER A 53 11.15 -13.11 -2.99
N PRO A 54 11.75 -14.13 -3.63
CA PRO A 54 13.20 -14.41 -3.70
C PRO A 54 13.93 -13.57 -4.76
N GLY A 55 13.22 -12.75 -5.54
CA GLY A 55 13.83 -11.97 -6.61
C GLY A 55 14.72 -10.84 -6.08
N TYR A 56 14.37 -10.24 -4.95
CA TYR A 56 15.10 -9.14 -4.31
C TYR A 56 15.24 -9.31 -2.79
N ASP A 57 16.25 -8.65 -2.21
CA ASP A 57 16.34 -8.35 -0.79
C ASP A 57 17.03 -6.97 -0.60
N PRO A 58 16.45 -6.04 0.19
CA PRO A 58 17.02 -4.71 0.39
C PRO A 58 18.38 -4.74 1.09
N ASP A 59 18.70 -5.78 1.86
CA ASP A 59 20.00 -5.95 2.52
C ASP A 59 21.01 -6.64 1.56
N PRO A 60 22.09 -5.96 1.13
CA PRO A 60 23.16 -6.57 0.35
C PRO A 60 23.80 -7.79 1.01
N ALA A 61 23.90 -7.81 2.35
CA ALA A 61 24.48 -8.94 3.08
C ALA A 61 23.56 -10.16 3.02
N ALA A 62 22.24 -9.98 3.14
CA ALA A 62 21.25 -11.04 2.95
C ALA A 62 21.33 -11.64 1.54
N ARG A 63 21.43 -10.80 0.49
CA ARG A 63 21.60 -11.27 -0.90
C ARG A 63 22.82 -12.16 -1.07
N VAL A 64 23.96 -11.74 -0.51
CA VAL A 64 25.20 -12.55 -0.51
C VAL A 64 25.00 -13.86 0.24
N ALA A 65 24.35 -13.83 1.40
CA ALA A 65 24.12 -15.02 2.22
C ALA A 65 23.17 -16.03 1.56
N PHE A 66 22.12 -15.56 0.88
CA PHE A 66 21.13 -16.40 0.21
C PHE A 66 21.59 -16.89 -1.17
N GLY A 67 22.46 -16.15 -1.85
CA GLY A 67 22.88 -16.45 -3.23
C GLY A 67 21.80 -16.13 -4.27
N PHE A 68 20.80 -15.32 -3.91
CA PHE A 68 19.76 -14.77 -4.77
C PHE A 68 19.35 -13.38 -4.25
N GLY A 69 18.46 -12.68 -4.96
CA GLY A 69 17.93 -11.40 -4.51
C GLY A 69 18.42 -10.17 -5.29
N ASP A 70 18.95 -10.33 -6.51
CA ASP A 70 19.51 -9.21 -7.28
C ASP A 70 18.53 -8.50 -8.23
N ASP A 71 17.28 -8.96 -8.32
CA ASP A 71 16.26 -8.39 -9.21
C ASP A 71 15.26 -7.51 -8.46
N GLU A 72 15.61 -6.23 -8.32
CA GLU A 72 14.76 -5.17 -7.70
C GLU A 72 13.33 -5.10 -8.26
N ARG A 73 13.10 -5.55 -9.51
CA ARG A 73 11.77 -5.58 -10.14
C ARG A 73 10.80 -6.55 -9.46
N SER A 74 11.30 -7.40 -8.56
CA SER A 74 10.50 -8.29 -7.73
C SER A 74 9.87 -7.57 -6.53
N SER A 75 10.34 -6.38 -6.16
CA SER A 75 9.70 -5.53 -5.16
C SER A 75 8.63 -4.62 -5.79
N PHE A 76 7.52 -4.39 -5.09
CA PHE A 76 6.54 -3.38 -5.50
C PHE A 76 7.13 -1.97 -5.48
N GLY A 77 8.11 -1.72 -4.59
CA GLY A 77 8.74 -0.41 -4.42
C GLY A 77 9.38 0.08 -5.72
N TYR A 78 10.10 -0.80 -6.42
CA TYR A 78 10.68 -0.52 -7.73
C TYR A 78 9.65 0.03 -8.73
N TRP A 79 8.46 -0.58 -8.78
CA TRP A 79 7.42 -0.16 -9.72
C TRP A 79 6.70 1.11 -9.29
N ALA A 80 6.58 1.34 -7.97
CA ALA A 80 6.02 2.58 -7.43
C ALA A 80 6.94 3.78 -7.72
N GLU A 81 8.22 3.68 -7.40
CA GLU A 81 9.22 4.72 -7.70
C GLU A 81 9.37 4.95 -9.21
N LYS A 82 9.27 3.89 -10.03
CA LYS A 82 9.30 4.06 -11.49
C LYS A 82 8.10 4.84 -12.03
N ALA A 83 6.95 4.79 -11.35
CA ALA A 83 5.76 5.54 -11.71
C ALA A 83 5.88 7.03 -11.32
N ASP A 84 6.65 7.35 -10.27
CA ASP A 84 6.94 8.70 -9.80
C ASP A 84 8.42 8.86 -9.36
N PRO A 85 9.34 8.99 -10.33
CA PRO A 85 10.79 8.90 -10.05
C PRO A 85 11.39 10.14 -9.39
N GLU A 86 10.66 11.27 -9.37
CA GLU A 86 11.12 12.52 -8.78
C GLU A 86 10.38 12.84 -7.47
N GLY A 87 9.20 12.25 -7.25
CA GLY A 87 8.32 12.54 -6.13
C GLY A 87 8.21 11.45 -5.07
N LEU A 88 8.70 10.22 -5.31
CA LEU A 88 8.52 9.09 -4.40
C LEU A 88 9.80 8.30 -4.15
N GLU A 89 10.10 8.06 -2.87
CA GLU A 89 11.07 7.07 -2.39
C GLU A 89 10.35 6.01 -1.55
N ILE A 90 10.59 4.73 -1.84
CA ILE A 90 10.14 3.58 -1.07
C ILE A 90 11.32 3.05 -0.26
N ARG A 91 11.32 3.38 1.03
CA ARG A 91 12.28 2.79 1.96
C ARG A 91 11.85 1.36 2.29
N ASN A 92 12.43 0.40 1.61
CA ASN A 92 12.12 -1.01 1.80
C ASN A 92 12.81 -1.58 3.05
N CYS A 93 12.02 -1.83 4.10
CA CYS A 93 12.44 -2.43 5.36
C CYS A 93 11.92 -3.88 5.51
N GLY A 94 11.68 -4.54 4.38
CA GLY A 94 11.29 -5.96 4.35
C GLY A 94 12.43 -6.86 4.80
N VAL A 95 12.12 -7.83 5.67
CA VAL A 95 13.13 -8.81 6.15
C VAL A 95 12.62 -10.24 5.96
N PHE A 96 13.44 -11.07 5.35
CA PHE A 96 13.07 -12.45 5.06
C PHE A 96 12.72 -13.25 6.33
N GLY A 97 11.53 -13.86 6.35
CA GLY A 97 11.11 -14.80 7.39
C GLY A 97 10.57 -14.17 8.68
N GLU A 98 10.55 -12.84 8.80
CA GLU A 98 10.08 -12.18 10.01
C GLU A 98 8.58 -12.33 10.24
N ARG A 99 8.21 -12.49 11.51
CA ARG A 99 6.84 -12.47 12.03
C ARG A 99 6.41 -11.05 12.39
N THR A 100 5.12 -10.88 12.66
CA THR A 100 4.57 -9.56 13.03
C THR A 100 5.17 -8.94 14.29
N ASP A 101 5.66 -9.72 15.27
CA ASP A 101 6.33 -9.19 16.46
C ASP A 101 7.71 -8.62 16.14
N GLU A 102 8.44 -9.28 15.24
CA GLU A 102 9.75 -8.84 14.77
C GLU A 102 9.62 -7.60 13.88
N ILE A 103 8.62 -7.58 12.99
CA ILE A 103 8.27 -6.41 12.17
C ILE A 103 7.92 -5.22 13.07
N ALA A 104 7.10 -5.41 14.11
CA ALA A 104 6.70 -4.35 15.02
C ALA A 104 7.90 -3.72 15.75
N ALA A 105 8.88 -4.53 16.14
CA ALA A 105 10.07 -4.06 16.84
C ALA A 105 10.95 -3.08 16.04
N ARG A 106 10.74 -2.99 14.72
CA ARG A 106 11.55 -2.16 13.80
C ARG A 106 10.81 -0.94 13.26
N LEU A 107 9.58 -0.68 13.72
CA LEU A 107 8.75 0.41 13.21
C LEU A 107 9.47 1.77 13.33
N GLU A 108 9.90 2.15 14.53
CA GLU A 108 10.52 3.47 14.76
C GLU A 108 11.76 3.69 13.90
N GLU A 109 12.64 2.69 13.81
CA GLU A 109 13.87 2.78 13.01
C GLU A 109 13.56 2.96 11.51
N CYS A 110 12.63 2.18 10.97
CA CYS A 110 12.29 2.28 9.55
C CYS A 110 11.51 3.56 9.21
N ALA A 111 10.64 4.00 10.13
CA ALA A 111 9.77 5.16 9.93
C ALA A 111 10.46 6.50 10.20
N ASP A 112 11.69 6.52 10.71
CA ASP A 112 12.43 7.75 10.99
C ASP A 112 12.56 8.61 9.72
N GLY A 113 12.03 9.83 9.77
CA GLY A 113 12.00 10.75 8.64
C GLY A 113 11.17 10.29 7.43
N ALA A 114 10.26 9.32 7.59
CA ALA A 114 9.29 8.98 6.55
C ALA A 114 8.04 9.87 6.65
N ASP A 115 7.35 10.06 5.52
CA ASP A 115 6.09 10.79 5.41
C ASP A 115 4.86 9.88 5.52
N GLY A 116 5.07 8.56 5.49
CA GLY A 116 4.03 7.56 5.65
C GLY A 116 4.57 6.14 5.77
N VAL A 117 3.70 5.21 6.18
CA VAL A 117 4.07 3.80 6.39
C VAL A 117 3.14 2.86 5.62
N ILE A 118 3.72 1.87 4.94
CA ILE A 118 3.03 0.70 4.42
C ILE A 118 3.42 -0.49 5.31
N VAL A 119 2.44 -1.27 5.77
CA VAL A 119 2.67 -2.45 6.61
C VAL A 119 2.15 -3.71 5.93
N GLN A 120 2.97 -4.75 5.92
CA GLN A 120 2.63 -6.09 5.45
C GLN A 120 3.24 -7.13 6.40
N GLY A 121 2.46 -8.10 6.85
CA GLY A 121 3.01 -9.19 7.67
C GLY A 121 1.96 -10.23 8.04
N GLY A 122 2.36 -11.29 8.72
CA GLY A 122 1.46 -12.33 9.23
C GLY A 122 1.62 -13.68 8.53
N ILE A 123 2.23 -13.74 7.34
CA ILE A 123 2.37 -15.03 6.66
C ILE A 123 3.35 -15.95 7.40
N ASN A 124 4.43 -15.39 7.93
CA ASN A 124 5.41 -16.14 8.69
C ASN A 124 4.87 -16.58 10.04
N ASP A 125 4.01 -15.80 10.68
CA ASP A 125 3.28 -16.20 11.88
C ASP A 125 2.46 -17.47 11.59
N ILE A 126 1.70 -17.48 10.48
CA ILE A 126 0.92 -18.65 10.05
C ILE A 126 1.83 -19.83 9.70
N ALA A 127 2.85 -19.60 8.86
CA ALA A 127 3.73 -20.66 8.36
C ALA A 127 4.54 -21.32 9.47
N GLN A 128 4.95 -20.54 10.47
CA GLN A 128 5.70 -21.00 11.64
C GLN A 128 4.77 -21.47 12.78
N ARG A 129 3.44 -21.45 12.58
CA ARG A 129 2.40 -21.92 13.51
C ARG A 129 2.31 -21.13 14.83
N TYR A 130 2.52 -19.83 14.75
CA TYR A 130 2.22 -18.90 15.84
C TYR A 130 0.73 -18.54 15.87
N ASP A 131 0.32 -17.94 16.98
CA ASP A 131 -1.06 -17.54 17.23
C ASP A 131 -1.48 -16.39 16.29
N VAL A 132 -2.58 -16.61 15.55
CA VAL A 132 -3.11 -15.63 14.60
C VAL A 132 -3.69 -14.40 15.30
N GLY A 133 -4.26 -14.57 16.50
CA GLY A 133 -4.74 -13.46 17.33
C GLY A 133 -3.60 -12.52 17.69
N ARG A 134 -2.47 -13.08 18.11
CA ARG A 134 -1.26 -12.33 18.41
C ARG A 134 -0.71 -11.61 17.18
N ALA A 135 -0.74 -12.25 16.02
CA ALA A 135 -0.34 -11.60 14.77
C ALA A 135 -1.22 -10.37 14.45
N ALA A 136 -2.54 -10.50 14.60
CA ALA A 136 -3.48 -9.39 14.42
C ALA A 136 -3.29 -8.28 15.47
N GLU A 137 -3.00 -8.63 16.72
CA GLU A 137 -2.66 -7.66 17.78
C GLU A 137 -1.39 -6.87 17.44
N ASN A 138 -0.34 -7.55 16.97
CA ASN A 138 0.90 -6.89 16.57
C ASN A 138 0.67 -5.93 15.39
N LEU A 139 -0.04 -6.38 14.34
CA LEU A 139 -0.40 -5.50 13.20
C LEU A 139 -1.22 -4.28 13.64
N ARG A 140 -2.17 -4.48 14.55
CA ARG A 140 -2.94 -3.37 15.16
C ARG A 140 -2.02 -2.43 15.94
N GLY A 141 -1.06 -2.96 16.68
CA GLY A 141 -0.05 -2.19 17.41
C GLY A 141 0.77 -1.31 16.47
N ILE A 142 1.30 -1.87 15.38
CA ILE A 142 2.07 -1.12 14.37
C ILE A 142 1.24 0.04 13.81
N VAL A 143 -0.03 -0.20 13.45
CA VAL A 143 -0.93 0.84 12.94
C VAL A 143 -1.19 1.94 13.98
N GLN A 144 -1.38 1.57 15.25
CA GLN A 144 -1.60 2.53 16.33
C GLN A 144 -0.36 3.39 16.59
N GLU A 145 0.82 2.76 16.57
CA GLU A 145 2.10 3.41 16.83
C GLU A 145 2.50 4.33 15.67
N ALA A 146 2.36 3.90 14.42
CA ALA A 146 2.57 4.77 13.25
C ALA A 146 1.67 6.01 13.29
N LYS A 147 0.41 5.85 13.68
CA LYS A 147 -0.51 6.99 13.89
C LYS A 147 -0.08 7.89 15.06
N ALA A 148 0.46 7.32 16.13
CA ALA A 148 1.00 8.10 17.25
C ALA A 148 2.24 8.92 16.85
N LEU A 149 3.01 8.43 15.87
CA LEU A 149 4.10 9.16 15.22
C LEU A 149 3.60 10.24 14.23
N GLY A 150 2.28 10.36 14.01
CA GLY A 150 1.69 11.32 13.08
C GLY A 150 1.71 10.86 11.62
N LEU A 151 2.02 9.59 11.35
CA LEU A 151 2.18 9.07 9.99
C LEU A 151 0.85 8.54 9.43
N PRO A 152 0.48 8.89 8.19
CA PRO A 152 -0.46 8.11 7.40
C PRO A 152 0.00 6.66 7.30
N VAL A 153 -0.93 5.72 7.39
CA VAL A 153 -0.63 4.29 7.38
C VAL A 153 -1.56 3.53 6.43
N ALA A 154 -0.96 2.73 5.55
CA ALA A 154 -1.64 1.72 4.77
C ALA A 154 -1.28 0.33 5.31
N ILE A 155 -2.29 -0.50 5.50
CA ILE A 155 -2.11 -1.93 5.82
C ILE A 155 -2.49 -2.75 4.59
N THR A 156 -1.68 -3.74 4.27
CA THR A 156 -1.88 -4.62 3.12
C THR A 156 -2.45 -5.97 3.56
N ASP A 157 -3.23 -6.59 2.68
CA ASP A 157 -3.74 -7.93 2.92
C ASP A 157 -2.60 -8.95 2.94
N VAL A 158 -2.75 -9.97 3.79
CA VAL A 158 -1.89 -11.15 3.74
C VAL A 158 -2.17 -11.89 2.43
N LEU A 159 -1.14 -12.06 1.60
CA LEU A 159 -1.28 -12.79 0.36
C LEU A 159 -1.68 -14.25 0.61
N PRO A 160 -2.53 -14.85 -0.24
CA PRO A 160 -2.94 -16.24 -0.09
C PRO A 160 -1.72 -17.18 -0.10
N TRP A 161 -1.59 -18.00 0.94
CA TRP A 161 -0.58 -19.04 1.02
C TRP A 161 -1.22 -20.42 0.95
N ASN A 162 -0.80 -21.18 -0.05
CA ASN A 162 -1.36 -22.49 -0.38
C ASN A 162 -1.30 -23.52 0.76
N ASN A 163 -0.32 -23.41 1.66
CA ASN A 163 -0.17 -24.35 2.77
C ASN A 163 -0.89 -23.91 4.05
N GLY A 164 -1.52 -22.73 4.07
CA GLY A 164 -2.27 -22.23 5.22
C GLY A 164 -3.69 -22.79 5.32
N TYR A 165 -4.29 -23.17 4.20
CA TYR A 165 -5.64 -23.72 4.15
C TYR A 165 -5.66 -25.24 4.38
N PRO A 166 -6.63 -25.82 5.11
CA PRO A 166 -7.76 -25.15 5.77
C PRO A 166 -7.47 -24.68 7.20
N VAL A 167 -6.26 -24.87 7.72
CA VAL A 167 -5.97 -24.74 9.16
C VAL A 167 -6.02 -23.29 9.65
N ALA A 168 -5.48 -22.35 8.88
CA ALA A 168 -5.39 -20.94 9.26
C ALA A 168 -6.68 -20.15 9.00
N ASP A 169 -7.48 -20.51 7.99
CA ASP A 169 -8.67 -19.74 7.58
C ASP A 169 -9.69 -19.53 8.72
N PRO A 170 -10.08 -20.57 9.51
CA PRO A 170 -10.98 -20.37 10.64
C PRO A 170 -10.41 -19.45 11.73
N GLN A 171 -9.08 -19.44 11.91
CA GLN A 171 -8.41 -18.61 12.90
C GLN A 171 -8.37 -17.15 12.46
N ILE A 172 -8.05 -16.89 11.18
CA ILE A 172 -8.06 -15.54 10.58
C ILE A 172 -9.47 -14.95 10.61
N ARG A 173 -10.52 -15.75 10.37
CA ARG A 173 -11.91 -15.26 10.44
C ARG A 173 -12.39 -14.92 11.86
N ALA A 174 -11.68 -15.37 12.88
CA ALA A 174 -12.07 -15.21 14.27
C ALA A 174 -11.50 -13.94 14.93
N VAL A 175 -10.62 -13.20 14.23
CA VAL A 175 -9.89 -12.03 14.76
C VAL A 175 -10.39 -10.69 14.21
#